data_AF-G0ED64-F1
#
_entry.id   AF-G0ED64-F1
#
_cell.length_a   1.000
_cell.length_b   1.000
_cell.length_c   1.000
_cell.angle_alpha   90.00
_cell.angle_beta   90.00
_cell.angle_gamma   90.00
#
_symmetry.space_group_name_H-M   'P 1'
#
loop_
_entity.id
_entity.type
_entity.pdbx_description
1 polymer ?
#
loop_
_entity_poly.entity_id
_entity_poly.type
_entity_poly.pdbx_seq_one_letter_code
_entity_poly.pdbx_strand_id
1 'polypeptide(L)'
;MIKRWPKRREFLAYYTLWRAFGDREFNLGEAVEILKPYMGGRVAERLVKRLVKQGFLVRIRPLVYRAKPLTQLLDEATAIYFAGRLRRRGYEAYAENGKIIVADDAPLEACKHPLAICERSPRDANENEDKENRVKGNSV
;
A
#
# COMPACT_ATOMS: atom_id res chain seq x y z
N MET A 1 -2.67 0.06 -4.12
CA MET A 1 -3.03 -0.34 -2.75
C MET A 1 -3.54 -1.77 -2.75
N ILE A 2 -3.09 -2.59 -1.79
CA ILE A 2 -3.54 -3.97 -1.64
C ILE A 2 -5.03 -4.00 -1.31
N LYS A 3 -5.84 -4.62 -2.18
CA LYS A 3 -7.31 -4.67 -1.98
C LYS A 3 -7.74 -5.76 -1.00
N ARG A 4 -7.02 -6.88 -1.01
CA ARG A 4 -7.30 -8.04 -0.16
C ARG A 4 -6.00 -8.79 0.07
N TRP A 5 -5.81 -9.28 1.29
CA TRP A 5 -4.75 -10.22 1.59
C TRP A 5 -4.83 -11.47 0.69
N PRO A 6 -3.70 -11.96 0.17
CA PRO A 6 -3.67 -13.12 -0.71
C PRO A 6 -3.94 -14.40 0.07
N LYS A 7 -4.55 -15.38 -0.60
CA LYS A 7 -4.56 -16.76 -0.07
C LYS A 7 -3.15 -17.36 -0.16
N ARG A 8 -2.87 -18.42 0.60
CA ARG A 8 -1.55 -19.11 0.60
C ARG A 8 -1.00 -19.36 -0.81
N ARG A 9 -1.81 -19.93 -1.71
CA ARG A 9 -1.39 -20.20 -3.10
C ARG A 9 -1.08 -18.93 -3.91
N GLU A 10 -1.84 -17.87 -3.70
CA GLU A 10 -1.63 -16.58 -4.40
C GLU A 10 -0.32 -15.95 -3.93
N PHE A 11 -0.07 -15.95 -2.62
CA PHE A 11 1.17 -15.41 -2.04
C PHE A 11 2.40 -16.18 -2.49
N LEU A 12 2.34 -17.52 -2.49
CA LEU A 12 3.46 -18.34 -2.95
C LEU A 12 3.76 -18.12 -4.44
N ALA A 13 2.74 -18.05 -5.28
CA ALA A 13 2.95 -17.77 -6.70
C ALA A 13 3.54 -16.36 -6.93
N TYR A 14 3.07 -15.35 -6.20
CA TYR A 14 3.69 -14.02 -6.21
C TYR A 14 5.17 -14.10 -5.80
N TYR A 15 5.48 -14.80 -4.72
CA TYR A 15 6.85 -14.92 -4.22
C TYR A 15 7.75 -15.66 -5.23
N THR A 16 7.26 -16.71 -5.89
CA THR A 16 7.98 -17.39 -6.98
C THR A 16 8.29 -16.44 -8.13
N LEU A 17 7.32 -15.64 -8.57
CA LEU A 17 7.54 -14.65 -9.64
C LEU A 17 8.53 -13.57 -9.21
N TRP A 18 8.40 -13.04 -7.98
CA TRP A 18 9.35 -12.07 -7.44
C TRP A 18 10.77 -12.65 -7.31
N ARG A 19 10.92 -13.92 -6.92
CA ARG A 19 12.23 -14.58 -6.89
C ARG A 19 12.84 -14.78 -8.26
N ALA A 20 12.04 -15.01 -9.30
CA ALA A 20 12.52 -15.22 -10.66
C ALA A 20 12.88 -13.90 -11.37
N PHE A 21 12.05 -12.87 -11.22
CA PHE A 21 12.20 -11.63 -11.96
C PHE A 21 12.74 -10.47 -11.12
N GLY A 22 12.52 -10.47 -9.81
CA GLY A 22 12.82 -9.34 -8.92
C GLY A 22 12.05 -8.10 -9.35
N ASP A 23 12.78 -7.01 -9.57
CA ASP A 23 12.23 -5.75 -10.05
C ASP A 23 12.19 -5.66 -11.59
N ARG A 24 12.59 -6.72 -12.30
CA ARG A 24 12.54 -6.75 -13.77
C ARG A 24 11.11 -6.89 -14.27
N GLU A 25 10.87 -6.33 -15.46
CA GLU A 25 9.64 -6.56 -16.21
C GLU A 25 9.63 -7.99 -16.78
N PHE A 26 8.45 -8.59 -16.83
CA PHE A 26 8.22 -9.89 -17.45
C PHE A 26 6.86 -9.93 -18.13
N ASN A 27 6.73 -10.73 -19.17
CA ASN A 27 5.49 -10.89 -19.90
C ASN A 27 4.62 -12.03 -19.31
N LEU A 28 3.35 -12.09 -19.73
CA LEU A 28 2.40 -13.11 -19.27
C LEU A 28 2.88 -14.54 -19.54
N GLY A 29 3.51 -14.77 -20.70
CA GLY A 29 4.01 -16.08 -21.10
C GLY A 29 5.10 -16.57 -20.16
N GLU A 30 6.10 -15.73 -19.88
CA GLU A 30 7.19 -16.03 -18.95
C GLU A 30 6.66 -16.37 -17.54
N ALA A 31 5.69 -15.58 -17.04
CA ALA A 31 5.06 -15.86 -15.76
C ALA A 31 4.30 -17.20 -15.75
N VAL A 32 3.62 -17.52 -16.85
CA VAL A 32 2.90 -18.78 -17.00
C VAL A 32 3.87 -19.95 -17.08
N GLU A 33 4.99 -19.85 -17.79
CA GLU A 33 5.98 -20.91 -17.88
C GLU A 33 6.56 -21.29 -16.51
N ILE A 34 6.84 -20.30 -15.66
CA ILE A 34 7.33 -20.54 -14.30
C ILE A 34 6.29 -21.20 -13.40
N LEU A 35 5.02 -20.80 -13.52
CA LEU A 35 3.96 -21.26 -12.62
C LEU A 35 3.27 -22.54 -13.10
N LYS A 36 3.26 -22.80 -14.42
CA LYS A 36 2.55 -23.92 -15.06
C LYS A 36 2.92 -25.29 -14.47
N PRO A 37 4.19 -25.61 -14.14
CA PRO A 37 4.55 -26.90 -13.55
C PRO A 37 3.81 -27.22 -12.24
N TYR A 38 3.37 -26.20 -11.50
CA TYR A 38 2.77 -26.37 -10.17
C TYR A 38 1.25 -26.29 -10.14
N MET A 39 0.62 -25.68 -11.16
CA MET A 39 -0.83 -25.42 -11.12
C MET A 39 -1.55 -25.48 -12.48
N GLY A 40 -0.82 -25.72 -13.58
CA GLY A 40 -1.36 -25.71 -14.94
C GLY A 40 -1.48 -24.31 -15.54
N GLY A 41 -1.35 -24.21 -16.86
CA GLY A 41 -1.20 -22.93 -17.56
C GLY A 41 -2.40 -21.98 -17.41
N ARG A 42 -3.63 -22.49 -17.55
CA ARG A 42 -4.84 -21.69 -17.42
C ARG A 42 -5.04 -21.15 -16.00
N VAL A 43 -4.61 -21.91 -14.99
CA VAL A 43 -4.69 -21.47 -13.58
C VAL A 43 -3.62 -20.42 -13.31
N ALA A 44 -2.40 -20.63 -13.80
CA ALA A 44 -1.30 -19.66 -13.70
C ALA A 44 -1.70 -18.31 -14.30
N GLU A 45 -2.26 -18.31 -15.52
CA GLU A 45 -2.71 -17.09 -16.20
C GLU A 45 -3.77 -16.34 -15.38
N ARG A 46 -4.78 -17.06 -14.85
CA ARG A 46 -5.81 -16.47 -13.99
C ARG A 46 -5.22 -15.92 -12.69
N LEU A 47 -4.20 -16.58 -12.15
CA LEU A 47 -3.54 -16.18 -10.92
C LEU A 47 -2.75 -14.89 -11.13
N VAL A 48 -1.98 -14.76 -12.22
CA VAL A 48 -1.27 -13.52 -12.59
C VAL A 48 -2.24 -12.35 -12.69
N LYS A 49 -3.35 -12.51 -13.42
CA LYS A 49 -4.39 -11.47 -13.54
C LYS A 49 -4.98 -11.08 -12.17
N ARG A 50 -5.14 -12.05 -11.27
CA ARG A 50 -5.64 -11.82 -9.92
C ARG A 50 -4.64 -11.05 -9.06
N LEU A 51 -3.35 -11.40 -9.12
CA LEU A 51 -2.29 -10.70 -8.40
C LEU A 51 -2.18 -9.23 -8.83
N VAL A 52 -2.39 -8.94 -10.12
CA VAL A 52 -2.50 -7.56 -10.62
C VAL A 52 -3.69 -6.85 -9.97
N LYS A 53 -4.88 -7.46 -9.99
CA LYS A 53 -6.09 -6.88 -9.36
C LYS A 53 -5.91 -6.66 -7.85
N GLN A 54 -5.14 -7.50 -7.18
CA GLN A 54 -4.84 -7.41 -5.75
C GLN A 54 -3.74 -6.41 -5.42
N GLY A 55 -2.98 -5.92 -6.40
CA GLY A 55 -1.90 -4.96 -6.21
C GLY A 55 -0.53 -5.55 -5.92
N PHE A 56 -0.35 -6.86 -6.07
CA PHE A 56 0.94 -7.57 -5.90
C PHE A 56 1.83 -7.45 -7.15
N LEU A 57 1.21 -7.37 -8.32
CA LEU A 57 1.87 -7.10 -9.58
C LEU A 57 1.38 -5.77 -10.13
N VAL A 58 2.28 -5.02 -10.76
CA VAL A 58 1.96 -3.79 -11.48
C VAL A 58 1.98 -4.12 -12.97
N ARG A 59 0.91 -3.76 -13.69
CA ARG A 59 0.89 -3.86 -15.14
C ARG A 59 1.55 -2.61 -15.71
N ILE A 60 2.68 -2.77 -16.40
CA ILE A 60 3.42 -1.66 -17.02
C ILE A 60 2.85 -1.38 -18.41
N ARG A 61 2.66 -2.44 -19.21
CA ARG A 61 2.16 -2.39 -20.60
C ARG A 61 1.21 -3.57 -20.85
N PRO A 62 0.53 -3.65 -22.02
CA PRO A 62 -0.25 -4.82 -22.35
C PRO A 62 0.56 -6.11 -22.23
N LEU A 63 0.10 -7.05 -21.40
CA LEU A 63 0.75 -8.33 -21.12
C LEU A 63 2.14 -8.25 -20.47
N VAL A 64 2.59 -7.08 -20.04
CA VAL A 64 3.88 -6.87 -19.35
C VAL A 64 3.63 -6.40 -17.92
N TYR A 65 4.29 -7.08 -16.98
CA TYR A 65 4.10 -6.92 -15.55
C TYR A 65 5.44 -6.75 -14.84
N ARG A 66 5.37 -6.21 -13.62
CA ARG A 66 6.48 -6.17 -12.67
C ARG A 66 5.97 -6.56 -11.29
N ALA A 67 6.75 -7.34 -10.54
CA ALA A 67 6.42 -7.63 -9.16
C ALA A 67 6.67 -6.39 -8.31
N LYS A 68 5.76 -6.07 -7.39
CA LYS A 68 6.09 -5.08 -6.35
C LYS A 68 7.12 -5.69 -5.39
N PRO A 69 8.06 -4.89 -4.85
CA PRO A 69 8.91 -5.33 -3.75
C PRO A 69 8.11 -5.85 -2.56
N LEU A 70 8.54 -6.96 -1.98
CA LEU A 70 7.86 -7.57 -0.83
C LEU A 70 7.82 -6.62 0.37
N THR A 71 8.91 -5.91 0.65
CA THR A 71 8.99 -4.92 1.73
C THR A 71 7.92 -3.85 1.57
N GLN A 72 7.82 -3.25 0.37
CA GLN A 72 6.79 -2.25 0.08
C GLN A 72 5.37 -2.79 0.30
N LEU A 73 5.07 -4.01 -0.14
CA LEU A 73 3.75 -4.62 0.07
C LEU A 73 3.43 -4.83 1.56
N LEU A 74 4.42 -5.28 2.34
CA LEU A 74 4.26 -5.50 3.76
C LEU A 74 4.10 -4.17 4.51
N ASP A 75 4.88 -3.15 4.16
CA ASP A 75 4.76 -1.80 4.75
C ASP A 75 3.38 -1.20 4.46
N GLU A 76 2.91 -1.25 3.21
CA GLU A 76 1.54 -0.83 2.84
C GLU A 76 0.47 -1.56 3.67
N ALA A 77 0.55 -2.89 3.77
CA ALA A 77 -0.43 -3.68 4.51
C ALA A 77 -0.40 -3.37 6.02
N THR A 78 0.80 -3.20 6.57
CA THR A 78 1.06 -2.94 7.99
C THR A 78 0.54 -1.55 8.36
N ALA A 79 0.82 -0.55 7.53
CA ALA A 79 0.34 0.81 7.73
C ALA A 79 -1.20 0.88 7.74
N ILE A 80 -1.85 0.25 6.75
CA ILE A 80 -3.32 0.19 6.67
C ILE A 80 -3.92 -0.47 7.92
N TYR A 81 -3.34 -1.59 8.35
CA TYR A 81 -3.82 -2.33 9.51
C TYR A 81 -3.72 -1.50 10.80
N PHE A 82 -2.55 -0.93 11.08
CA PHE A 82 -2.32 -0.19 12.32
C PHE A 82 -3.05 1.15 12.34
N ALA A 83 -3.12 1.89 11.22
CA ALA A 83 -3.96 3.08 11.12
C ALA A 83 -5.43 2.76 11.41
N GLY A 84 -5.93 1.64 10.87
CA GLY A 84 -7.28 1.14 11.20
C GLY A 84 -7.43 0.72 12.66
N ARG A 85 -6.38 0.27 13.33
CA ARG A 85 -6.41 -0.08 14.76
C ARG A 85 -6.44 1.16 15.65
N LEU A 86 -5.66 2.19 15.31
CA LEU A 86 -5.64 3.48 16.00
C LEU A 86 -6.99 4.20 15.90
N ARG A 87 -7.58 4.23 14.69
CA ARG A 87 -8.93 4.80 14.49
C ARG A 87 -10.01 4.14 15.36
N ARG A 88 -9.95 2.82 15.55
CA ARG A 88 -10.88 2.11 16.47
C ARG A 88 -10.69 2.47 17.94
N ARG A 89 -9.55 3.06 18.30
CA ARG A 89 -9.28 3.58 19.65
C ARG A 89 -9.60 5.08 19.79
N GLY A 90 -10.08 5.74 18.73
CA GLY A 90 -10.46 7.15 18.74
C GLY A 90 -9.42 8.12 18.18
N TYR A 91 -8.25 7.64 17.75
CA TYR A 91 -7.19 8.51 17.22
C TYR A 91 -7.38 8.82 15.73
N GLU A 92 -7.04 10.03 15.32
CA GLU A 92 -6.93 10.37 13.89
C GLU A 92 -5.66 9.74 13.31
N ALA A 93 -5.85 8.74 12.44
CA ALA A 93 -4.75 8.05 11.78
C ALA A 93 -5.13 7.56 10.39
N TYR A 94 -4.21 7.68 9.44
CA TYR A 94 -4.36 7.20 8.07
C TYR A 94 -3.09 6.52 7.58
N ALA A 95 -3.20 5.78 6.47
CA ALA A 95 -2.09 5.06 5.88
C ALA A 95 -1.78 5.64 4.51
N GLU A 96 -0.53 6.03 4.32
CA GLU A 96 -0.06 6.64 3.08
C GLU A 96 1.33 6.14 2.75
N ASN A 97 1.52 5.65 1.52
CA ASN A 97 2.83 5.18 1.01
C ASN A 97 3.59 4.21 1.95
N GLY A 98 2.89 3.35 2.68
CA GLY A 98 3.50 2.41 3.63
C GLY A 98 3.87 3.02 4.98
N LYS A 99 3.44 4.25 5.25
CA LYS A 99 3.58 4.95 6.52
C LYS A 99 2.23 5.11 7.19
N ILE A 100 2.26 5.11 8.52
CA ILE A 100 1.12 5.41 9.39
C ILE A 100 1.25 6.87 9.74
N ILE A 101 0.34 7.71 9.24
CA ILE A 101 0.30 9.12 9.64
C ILE A 101 -0.69 9.23 10.79
N VAL A 102 -0.25 9.84 11.88
CA VAL A 102 -0.98 9.93 13.14
C VAL A 102 -0.99 11.37 13.60
N ALA A 103 -2.13 11.86 14.08
CA ALA A 103 -2.25 13.19 14.67
C ALA A 103 -1.53 13.30 16.02
N ASP A 104 -1.16 14.53 16.40
CA ASP A 104 -0.40 14.87 17.61
C ASP A 104 -1.06 14.45 18.94
N ASP A 105 -2.38 14.19 18.94
CA ASP A 105 -3.13 13.76 20.13
C ASP A 105 -3.04 12.25 20.41
N ALA A 106 -2.32 11.50 19.56
CA ALA A 106 -2.15 10.07 19.70
C ALA A 106 -1.12 9.68 20.78
N PRO A 107 -1.23 8.45 21.33
CA PRO A 107 -0.34 7.96 22.36
C PRO A 107 1.10 7.93 21.85
N LEU A 108 2.03 8.39 22.69
CA LEU A 108 3.47 8.42 22.41
C LEU A 108 4.00 7.06 21.97
N GLU A 109 3.41 5.95 22.44
CA GLU A 109 3.78 4.60 22.02
C GLU A 109 3.49 4.34 20.53
N ALA A 110 2.44 4.95 19.96
CA ALA A 110 2.13 4.82 18.54
C ALA A 110 3.20 5.53 17.69
N CYS A 111 3.71 6.68 18.15
CA CYS A 111 4.80 7.42 17.50
C CYS A 111 6.15 6.69 17.57
N LYS A 112 6.30 5.66 18.40
CA LYS A 112 7.52 4.81 18.44
C LYS A 112 7.55 3.72 17.36
N HIS A 113 6.47 3.52 16.62
CA HIS A 113 6.41 2.48 15.59
C HIS A 113 7.30 2.85 14.38
N PRO A 114 8.09 1.93 13.78
CA PRO A 114 9.03 2.24 12.69
C PRO A 114 8.40 2.83 11.42
N LEU A 115 7.12 2.59 11.22
CA LEU A 115 6.34 3.13 10.10
C LEU A 115 5.51 4.37 10.47
N ALA A 116 5.49 4.79 11.74
CA ALA A 116 4.71 5.95 12.17
C ALA A 116 5.41 7.26 11.84
N ILE A 117 4.63 8.22 11.37
CA ILE A 117 4.98 9.62 11.25
C ILE A 117 3.90 10.38 12.03
N CYS A 118 4.32 11.14 13.04
CA CYS A 118 3.42 11.97 13.82
C CYS A 118 3.49 13.39 13.26
N GLU A 119 2.39 13.82 12.64
CA GLU A 119 2.26 15.12 11.98
C GLU A 119 1.06 15.85 12.58
N ARG A 120 1.12 17.19 12.64
CA ARG A 120 -0.06 18.02 12.94
C ARG A 120 -1.13 17.74 11.89
N SER A 121 -2.35 17.50 12.34
CA SER A 121 -3.48 17.20 11.46
C SER A 121 -3.63 18.30 10.39
N PRO A 122 -3.75 17.97 9.09
CA PRO A 122 -3.96 18.95 8.03
C PRO A 122 -5.24 19.79 8.20
N ARG A 123 -6.19 19.33 9.04
CA ARG A 123 -7.42 20.10 9.32
C ARG A 123 -7.13 21.40 10.06
N ASP A 124 -6.07 21.44 10.87
CA ASP A 124 -5.69 22.63 11.63
C ASP A 124 -4.99 23.69 10.76
N ALA A 125 -4.55 23.32 9.54
CA ALA A 125 -3.97 24.27 8.59
C ALA A 125 -5.05 25.13 7.90
N ASN A 126 -6.21 24.55 7.57
CA ASN A 126 -7.30 25.28 6.90
C ASN A 126 -8.02 26.27 7.83
N GLU A 127 -8.08 26.02 9.14
CA GLU A 127 -8.64 27.00 10.09
C GLU A 127 -7.75 28.25 10.25
N ASN A 128 -6.45 28.14 9.97
CA ASN A 128 -5.52 29.25 10.12
C ASN A 128 -5.50 30.16 8.88
N GLU A 129 -5.68 29.63 7.67
CA GLU A 129 -5.85 30.47 6.45
C GLU A 129 -7.14 31.31 6.49
N ASP A 130 -8.24 30.77 7.02
CA ASP A 130 -9.50 31.51 7.18
C ASP A 130 -9.41 32.60 8.26
N LYS A 131 -8.60 32.41 9.30
CA LYS A 131 -8.35 33.44 10.34
C LYS A 131 -7.42 34.54 9.84
N GLU A 132 -6.40 34.20 9.05
CA GLU A 132 -5.45 35.20 8.52
C GLU A 132 -6.09 36.11 7.44
N ASN A 133 -7.00 35.58 6.62
CA ASN A 133 -7.77 36.37 5.66
C ASN A 133 -8.81 37.29 6.33
N ARG A 134 -9.33 36.92 7.51
CA ARG A 134 -10.28 37.75 8.27
C ARG A 134 -9.63 38.94 8.97
N VAL A 135 -8.35 38.82 9.35
CA VAL A 135 -7.58 39.92 9.96
C VAL A 135 -7.10 40.92 8.89
N LYS A 136 -6.77 40.46 7.68
CA LYS A 136 -6.35 41.34 6.57
C LYS A 136 -7.51 42.08 5.88
N GLY A 137 -8.77 41.66 6.10
CA GLY A 137 -9.97 42.30 5.53
C GLY A 137 -10.55 43.49 6.32
N ASN A 138 -9.99 43.83 7.49
CA ASN A 138 -10.50 44.89 8.37
C ASN A 138 -9.59 46.13 8.45
N SER A 139 -8.73 46.35 7.45
CA SER A 139 -7.93 47.58 7.31
C SER A 139 -8.27 48.29 6.01
N VAL A 140 -9.47 48.87 5.93
CA VAL A 140 -9.81 50.01 5.05
C VAL A 140 -10.80 50.89 5.80
#